data_AF-A0A1G3B6F8-F1
#
_entry.id   AF-A0A1G3B6F8-F1
#
_cell.length_a   1.000
_cell.length_b   1.000
_cell.length_c   1.000
_cell.angle_alpha   90.00
_cell.angle_beta   90.00
_cell.angle_gamma   90.00
#
_symmetry.space_group_name_H-M   'P 1'
#
loop_
_entity.id
_entity.type
_entity.pdbx_description
1 polymer ?
#
loop_
_entity_poly.entity_id
_entity_poly.type
_entity_poly.pdbx_seq_one_letter_code
_entity_poly.pdbx_strand_id
1 'polypeptide(L)'
;MTLSETIDSKFVSLSNLVNKLRAAKCPPNSLLILFPHCIQYSKCPQKITLDLGECKRCGKCKVKNLLELSEKYGVQIAVASGGRVALQRVKSEEIRGVVAVACEKELRIGLMAAMPKAIIAVPNLRPHGYCKDTDVTMEEVEKEILRFLEVQGK
;
A
#
# COMPACT_ATOMS: atom_id res chain seq x y z
N MET A 1 -17.75 15.30 -4.30
CA MET A 1 -16.47 14.92 -4.91
C MET A 1 -16.15 15.95 -5.98
N THR A 2 -14.97 16.55 -5.95
CA THR A 2 -14.52 17.57 -6.90
C THR A 2 -14.08 16.95 -8.23
N LEU A 3 -13.90 17.78 -9.27
CA LEU A 3 -13.37 17.32 -10.56
C LEU A 3 -11.98 16.68 -10.41
N SER A 4 -11.12 17.26 -9.57
CA SER A 4 -9.78 16.72 -9.31
C SER A 4 -9.83 15.33 -8.67
N GLU A 5 -10.65 15.14 -7.63
CA GLU A 5 -10.81 13.85 -6.96
C GLU A 5 -11.34 12.77 -7.92
N THR A 6 -12.22 13.16 -8.84
CA THR A 6 -12.76 12.27 -9.88
C THR A 6 -11.65 11.82 -10.84
N ILE A 7 -10.80 12.74 -11.28
CA ILE A 7 -9.67 12.44 -12.16
C ILE A 7 -8.69 11.49 -11.45
N ASP A 8 -8.34 11.78 -10.20
CA ASP A 8 -7.44 10.95 -9.40
C ASP A 8 -7.98 9.51 -9.27
N SER A 9 -9.25 9.36 -8.90
CA SER A 9 -9.91 8.06 -8.75
C SER A 9 -10.00 7.28 -10.07
N LYS A 10 -10.34 7.93 -11.17
CA LYS A 10 -10.41 7.30 -12.50
C LYS A 10 -9.04 6.84 -12.98
N PHE A 11 -8.00 7.65 -12.76
CA PHE A 11 -6.63 7.27 -13.11
C PHE A 11 -6.19 6.04 -12.33
N VAL A 12 -6.39 6.04 -11.00
CA VAL A 12 -6.05 4.89 -10.15
C VAL A 12 -6.78 3.62 -10.61
N SER A 13 -8.07 3.72 -10.92
CA SER A 13 -8.88 2.60 -11.41
C SER A 13 -8.36 2.05 -12.74
N LEU A 14 -8.01 2.91 -13.68
CA LEU A 14 -7.46 2.52 -14.98
C LEU A 14 -6.07 1.89 -14.84
N SER A 15 -5.20 2.48 -14.03
CA SER A 15 -3.87 1.95 -13.75
C SER A 15 -3.94 0.56 -13.10
N ASN A 16 -4.86 0.38 -12.17
CA ASN A 16 -5.14 -0.93 -11.58
C ASN A 16 -5.60 -1.95 -12.62
N LEU A 17 -6.51 -1.59 -13.53
CA LEU A 17 -6.94 -2.48 -14.60
C LEU A 17 -5.75 -2.93 -15.45
N VAL A 18 -4.91 -2.01 -15.90
CA VAL A 18 -3.73 -2.31 -16.70
C VAL A 18 -2.75 -3.22 -15.94
N ASN A 19 -2.43 -2.91 -14.68
CA ASN A 19 -1.51 -3.73 -13.89
C ASN A 19 -2.09 -5.13 -13.57
N LYS A 20 -3.41 -5.24 -13.40
CA LYS A 20 -4.09 -6.54 -13.22
C LYS A 20 -4.04 -7.39 -14.48
N LEU A 21 -4.19 -6.78 -15.66
CA LEU A 21 -4.07 -7.46 -16.96
C LEU A 21 -2.64 -7.91 -17.27
N ARG A 22 -1.63 -7.15 -16.83
CA ARG A 22 -0.22 -7.57 -16.93
C ARG A 22 0.08 -8.85 -16.15
N ALA A 23 -0.78 -9.23 -15.19
CA ALA A 23 -0.66 -10.44 -14.38
C ALA A 23 0.75 -10.68 -13.82
N ALA A 24 1.43 -9.60 -13.42
CA ALA A 24 2.79 -9.67 -12.91
C ALA A 24 2.85 -10.57 -11.67
N LYS A 25 3.84 -11.46 -11.65
CA LYS A 25 4.09 -12.39 -10.55
C LYS A 25 5.46 -12.16 -9.93
N CYS A 26 5.55 -12.40 -8.63
CA CYS A 26 6.82 -12.31 -7.92
C CYS A 26 6.80 -13.18 -6.64
N PRO A 27 7.98 -13.64 -6.17
CA PRO A 27 8.11 -14.32 -4.89
C PRO A 27 7.82 -13.34 -3.75
N PRO A 28 7.35 -13.85 -2.60
CA PRO A 28 6.89 -13.00 -1.51
C PRO A 28 7.90 -11.95 -1.06
N ASN A 29 9.16 -12.34 -0.91
CA ASN A 29 10.24 -11.46 -0.49
C ASN A 29 10.58 -10.33 -1.46
N SER A 30 9.94 -10.25 -2.64
CA SER A 30 10.09 -9.14 -3.59
C SER A 30 8.79 -8.36 -3.81
N LEU A 31 7.74 -8.71 -3.06
CA LEU A 31 6.48 -7.96 -3.00
C LEU A 31 6.51 -7.01 -1.82
N LEU A 32 6.12 -5.75 -2.05
CA LEU A 32 6.03 -4.72 -1.03
C LEU A 32 4.58 -4.34 -0.73
N ILE A 33 4.19 -4.40 0.53
CA ILE A 33 3.05 -3.65 1.06
C ILE A 33 3.56 -2.26 1.44
N LEU A 34 3.07 -1.22 0.76
CA LEU A 34 3.40 0.16 1.08
C LEU A 34 2.14 0.88 1.55
N PHE A 35 2.17 1.49 2.73
CA PHE A 35 1.00 2.18 3.28
C PHE A 35 1.38 3.55 3.89
N PRO A 36 0.42 4.47 4.08
CA PRO A 36 0.72 5.81 4.56
C PRO A 36 0.76 5.84 6.09
N HIS A 37 1.58 6.72 6.67
CA HIS A 37 1.59 6.95 8.11
C HIS A 37 0.22 7.40 8.67
N CYS A 38 -0.65 7.97 7.84
CA CYS A 38 -2.01 8.40 8.19
C CYS A 38 -2.93 7.26 8.67
N ILE A 39 -2.60 5.99 8.39
CA ILE A 39 -3.31 4.82 8.94
C ILE A 39 -3.04 4.65 10.43
N GLN A 40 -1.89 5.11 10.91
CA GLN A 40 -1.56 5.03 12.32
C GLN A 40 -2.54 5.91 13.12
N TYR A 41 -3.02 5.36 14.24
CA TYR A 41 -3.85 6.12 15.16
C TYR A 41 -3.13 7.40 15.61
N SER A 42 -3.79 8.55 15.48
CA SER A 42 -3.23 9.88 15.66
C SER A 42 -2.73 10.15 17.07
N LYS A 43 -3.27 9.45 18.08
CA LYS A 43 -2.80 9.49 19.48
C LYS A 43 -1.96 8.27 19.85
N CYS A 44 -1.41 7.56 18.87
CA CYS A 44 -0.50 6.45 19.15
C CYS A 44 0.80 6.99 19.77
N PRO A 45 1.25 6.45 20.92
CA PRO A 45 2.49 6.91 21.54
C PRO A 45 3.75 6.47 20.77
N GLN A 46 3.61 5.50 19.87
CA GLN A 46 4.72 4.94 19.08
C GLN A 46 4.92 5.75 17.79
N LYS A 47 6.15 5.86 17.30
CA LYS A 47 6.47 6.52 16.02
C LYS A 47 6.99 5.50 15.01
N ILE A 48 6.08 4.85 14.30
CA ILE A 48 6.43 3.74 13.40
C ILE A 48 7.06 4.18 12.06
N THR A 49 7.16 5.49 11.82
CA THR A 49 7.70 6.05 10.56
C THR A 49 9.15 5.69 10.29
N LEU A 50 9.88 5.24 11.32
CA LEU A 50 11.28 4.82 11.24
C LEU A 50 11.42 3.31 11.39
N ASP A 51 10.69 2.73 12.34
CA ASP A 51 10.71 1.30 12.61
C ASP A 51 9.28 0.80 12.88
N LEU A 52 8.82 -0.12 12.02
CA LEU A 52 7.53 -0.77 12.18
C LEU A 52 7.48 -1.72 13.38
N GLY A 53 8.63 -2.21 13.84
CA GLY A 53 8.78 -3.07 15.02
C GLY A 53 8.33 -2.41 16.32
N GLU A 54 8.31 -1.07 16.37
CA GLU A 54 7.80 -0.31 17.52
C GLU A 54 6.27 -0.44 17.69
N CYS A 55 5.56 -0.95 16.68
CA CYS A 55 4.12 -1.17 16.79
C CYS A 55 3.78 -2.21 17.87
N LYS A 56 3.15 -1.77 18.97
CA LYS A 56 2.69 -2.66 20.06
C LYS A 56 1.45 -3.51 19.72
N ARG A 57 0.98 -3.49 18.47
CA ARG A 57 -0.17 -4.30 18.00
C ARG A 57 -1.42 -4.19 18.88
N CYS A 58 -1.73 -2.98 19.35
CA CYS A 58 -2.85 -2.72 20.24
C CYS A 58 -4.24 -2.76 19.58
N GLY A 59 -4.31 -2.90 18.24
CA GLY A 59 -5.57 -3.00 17.49
C GLY A 59 -6.31 -1.67 17.25
N LYS A 60 -5.80 -0.54 17.73
CA LYS A 60 -6.43 0.79 17.54
C LYS A 60 -6.40 1.32 16.09
N CYS A 61 -5.63 0.68 15.21
CA CYS A 61 -5.51 1.02 13.80
C CYS A 61 -5.07 -0.21 12.99
N LYS A 62 -5.18 -0.15 11.65
CA LYS A 62 -4.87 -1.27 10.75
C LYS A 62 -3.38 -1.59 10.59
N VAL A 63 -2.49 -0.83 11.22
CA VAL A 63 -1.04 -1.13 11.20
C VAL A 63 -0.78 -2.56 11.67
N LYS A 64 -1.45 -2.99 12.76
CA LYS A 64 -1.37 -4.38 13.24
C LYS A 64 -1.71 -5.39 12.14
N ASN A 65 -2.85 -5.18 11.47
CA ASN A 65 -3.35 -6.10 10.45
C ASN A 65 -2.45 -6.14 9.20
N LEU A 66 -1.89 -5.00 8.80
CA LEU A 66 -0.93 -4.93 7.70
C LEU A 66 0.36 -5.69 8.02
N LEU A 67 0.86 -5.57 9.26
CA LEU A 67 2.00 -6.35 9.74
C LEU A 67 1.71 -7.85 9.74
N GLU A 68 0.52 -8.24 10.22
CA GLU A 68 0.10 -9.65 10.22
C GLU A 68 -0.01 -10.22 8.80
N LEU A 69 -0.50 -9.45 7.81
CA LEU A 69 -0.48 -9.86 6.40
C LEU A 69 0.94 -10.01 5.87
N SER A 70 1.83 -9.07 6.19
CA SER A 70 3.23 -9.14 5.81
C SER A 70 3.89 -10.42 6.32
N GLU A 71 3.68 -10.74 7.59
CA GLU A 71 4.20 -11.96 8.23
C GLU A 71 3.58 -13.23 7.64
N LYS A 72 2.25 -13.26 7.51
CA LYS A 72 1.50 -14.40 6.98
C LYS A 72 1.98 -14.81 5.59
N TYR A 73 2.27 -13.83 4.74
CA TYR A 73 2.66 -14.08 3.36
C TYR A 73 4.17 -14.01 3.13
N GLY A 74 4.97 -13.60 4.11
CA GLY A 74 6.42 -13.42 3.95
C GLY A 74 6.78 -12.29 2.98
N VAL A 75 5.92 -11.27 2.89
CA VAL A 75 6.11 -10.12 1.98
C VAL A 75 6.73 -8.95 2.71
N GLN A 76 7.46 -8.09 1.99
CA GLN A 76 8.06 -6.89 2.57
C GLN A 76 6.97 -5.87 2.92
N ILE A 77 7.20 -5.05 3.94
CA ILE A 77 6.27 -3.98 4.35
C ILE A 77 7.02 -2.70 4.69
N ALA A 78 6.46 -1.56 4.31
CA ALA A 78 6.99 -0.25 4.66
C ALA A 78 5.87 0.78 4.88
N VAL A 79 6.12 1.72 5.79
CA VAL A 79 5.29 2.92 5.96
C VAL A 79 5.94 4.10 5.24
N ALA A 80 5.13 4.87 4.53
CA ALA A 80 5.56 6.11 3.89
C ALA A 80 5.16 7.34 4.73
N SER A 81 6.17 8.10 5.14
CA SER A 81 6.00 9.45 5.70
C SER A 81 5.79 10.52 4.60
N GLY A 82 6.08 10.19 3.33
CA GLY A 82 5.80 11.05 2.18
C GLY A 82 6.24 10.44 0.84
N GLY A 83 5.89 11.10 -0.27
CA GLY A 83 6.06 10.58 -1.62
C GLY A 83 7.50 10.26 -2.04
N ARG A 84 8.50 11.04 -1.58
CA ARG A 84 9.92 10.77 -1.90
C ARG A 84 10.40 9.45 -1.30
N VAL A 85 10.11 9.23 -0.02
CA VAL A 85 10.45 7.99 0.70
C VAL A 85 9.72 6.80 0.07
N ALA A 86 8.43 6.97 -0.24
CA ALA A 86 7.65 5.97 -0.96
C ALA A 86 8.30 5.58 -2.30
N LEU A 87 8.65 6.56 -3.15
CA LEU A 87 9.21 6.30 -4.46
C LEU A 87 10.60 5.65 -4.40
N GLN A 88 11.46 6.08 -3.47
CA GLN A 88 12.76 5.43 -3.27
C GLN A 88 12.58 3.94 -2.95
N ARG A 89 11.63 3.62 -2.06
CA ARG A 89 11.36 2.24 -1.67
C ARG A 89 10.75 1.41 -2.79
N VAL A 90 9.80 1.97 -3.55
CA VAL A 90 9.14 1.31 -4.69
C VAL A 90 10.13 1.00 -5.82
N LYS A 91 11.11 1.87 -6.04
CA LYS A 91 12.07 1.75 -7.14
C LYS A 91 13.28 0.87 -6.82
N SER A 92 13.45 0.43 -5.57
CA SER A 92 14.58 -0.41 -5.21
C SER A 92 14.57 -1.74 -5.98
N GLU A 93 15.75 -2.26 -6.28
CA GLU A 93 15.93 -3.36 -7.24
C GLU A 93 15.30 -4.67 -6.76
N GLU A 94 15.27 -4.89 -5.45
CA GLU A 94 14.68 -6.07 -4.83
C GLU A 94 13.15 -6.09 -4.87
N ILE A 95 12.50 -4.95 -5.16
CA ILE A 95 11.03 -4.85 -5.22
C ILE A 95 10.55 -5.05 -6.66
N ARG A 96 9.82 -6.14 -6.89
CA ARG A 96 9.25 -6.52 -8.19
C ARG A 96 7.76 -6.19 -8.33
N GLY A 97 7.03 -6.20 -7.21
CA GLY A 97 5.61 -5.84 -7.15
C GLY A 97 5.29 -4.99 -5.93
N VAL A 98 4.24 -4.19 -6.01
CA VAL A 98 3.78 -3.33 -4.90
C VAL A 98 2.27 -3.37 -4.76
N VAL A 99 1.80 -3.58 -3.53
CA VAL A 99 0.43 -3.27 -3.10
C VAL A 99 0.47 -1.96 -2.34
N ALA A 100 0.01 -0.88 -2.97
CA ALA A 100 0.14 0.49 -2.48
C ALA A 100 -1.17 0.99 -1.89
N VAL A 101 -1.18 1.33 -0.60
CA VAL A 101 -2.30 1.97 0.09
C VAL A 101 -2.02 3.46 0.24
N ALA A 102 -2.92 4.34 -0.24
CA ALA A 102 -2.89 5.78 0.06
C ALA A 102 -4.21 6.44 -0.40
N CYS A 103 -4.30 7.76 -0.28
CA CYS A 103 -5.36 8.49 -0.99
C CYS A 103 -5.07 8.55 -2.50
N GLU A 104 -6.11 8.75 -3.29
CA GLU A 104 -6.09 8.66 -4.75
C GLU A 104 -5.13 9.66 -5.39
N LYS A 105 -4.99 10.86 -4.80
CA LYS A 105 -4.02 11.87 -5.23
C LYS A 105 -2.58 11.35 -5.12
N GLU A 106 -2.18 10.84 -3.96
CA GLU A 106 -0.83 10.31 -3.73
C GLU A 106 -0.60 9.05 -4.57
N LEU A 107 -1.62 8.19 -4.70
CA LEU A 107 -1.57 7.01 -5.57
C LEU A 107 -1.34 7.41 -7.03
N ARG A 108 -2.07 8.39 -7.57
CA ARG A 108 -1.87 8.85 -8.95
C ARG A 108 -0.44 9.34 -9.17
N ILE A 109 0.06 10.21 -8.29
CA ILE A 109 1.42 10.76 -8.40
C ILE A 109 2.46 9.63 -8.34
N GLY A 110 2.32 8.71 -7.38
CA GLY A 110 3.22 7.57 -7.21
C GLY A 110 3.20 6.61 -8.39
N LEU A 111 2.02 6.25 -8.89
CA LEU A 111 1.83 5.36 -10.05
C LEU A 111 2.49 5.94 -11.30
N MET A 112 2.29 7.24 -11.58
CA MET A 112 2.94 7.91 -12.71
C MET A 112 4.46 7.92 -12.58
N ALA A 113 4.98 8.27 -11.40
CA ALA A 113 6.42 8.40 -11.20
C ALA A 113 7.18 7.07 -11.14
N ALA A 114 6.47 5.95 -10.93
CA ALA A 114 7.05 4.62 -10.79
C ALA A 114 6.86 3.72 -12.03
N MET A 115 6.24 4.21 -13.12
CA MET A 115 6.13 3.42 -14.36
C MET A 115 7.53 3.01 -14.87
N PRO A 116 7.72 1.75 -15.33
CA PRO A 116 6.72 0.70 -15.58
C PRO A 116 6.57 -0.34 -14.43
N LYS A 117 6.97 -0.02 -13.19
CA LYS A 117 6.88 -0.94 -12.03
C LYS A 117 5.46 -1.50 -11.88
N ALA A 118 5.33 -2.78 -11.52
CA ALA A 118 4.04 -3.42 -11.30
C ALA A 118 3.48 -3.00 -9.94
N ILE A 119 2.42 -2.20 -9.95
CA ILE A 119 1.80 -1.65 -8.75
C ILE A 119 0.29 -1.84 -8.84
N ILE A 120 -0.31 -2.35 -7.77
CA ILE A 120 -1.76 -2.35 -7.59
C ILE A 120 -2.08 -1.47 -6.39
N ALA A 121 -2.91 -0.46 -6.62
CA ALA A 121 -3.29 0.54 -5.66
C ALA A 121 -4.59 0.16 -4.93
N VAL A 122 -4.63 0.35 -3.62
CA VAL A 122 -5.81 0.19 -2.76
C VAL A 122 -6.09 1.55 -2.11
N PRO A 123 -7.08 2.31 -2.60
CA PRO A 123 -7.44 3.58 -1.99
C PRO A 123 -7.78 3.42 -0.50
N ASN A 124 -7.27 4.33 0.33
CA ASN A 124 -7.59 4.33 1.74
C ASN A 124 -8.99 4.93 1.99
N LEU A 125 -9.59 4.49 3.08
CA LEU A 125 -10.81 5.05 3.64
C LEU A 125 -10.46 6.23 4.54
N ARG A 126 -11.37 7.21 4.60
CA ARG A 126 -11.14 8.49 5.29
C ARG A 126 -12.27 8.79 6.27
N PRO A 127 -12.52 7.93 7.29
CA PRO A 127 -13.61 8.14 8.26
C PRO A 127 -13.46 9.45 9.05
N HIS A 128 -12.23 9.95 9.21
CA HIS A 128 -11.92 11.19 9.91
C HIS A 128 -11.33 12.26 8.97
N GLY A 129 -11.61 12.16 7.67
CA GLY A 129 -11.07 13.05 6.64
C GLY A 129 -9.66 12.69 6.17
N TYR A 130 -9.01 13.64 5.53
CA TYR A 130 -7.69 13.45 4.94
C TYR A 130 -6.58 13.43 5.99
N CYS A 131 -5.61 12.54 5.79
CA CYS A 131 -4.35 12.50 6.54
C CYS A 131 -4.48 12.34 8.07
N LYS A 132 -5.61 11.82 8.56
CA LYS A 132 -5.83 11.56 9.98
C LYS A 132 -6.70 10.32 10.15
N ASP A 133 -6.20 9.36 10.94
CA ASP A 133 -6.95 8.17 11.34
C ASP A 133 -7.66 7.50 10.14
N THR A 134 -6.90 7.35 9.04
CA THR A 134 -7.39 6.73 7.80
C THR A 134 -7.46 5.21 7.98
N ASP A 135 -8.32 4.57 7.21
CA ASP A 135 -8.57 3.12 7.29
C ASP A 135 -8.34 2.46 5.93
N VAL A 136 -8.39 1.14 5.87
CA VAL A 136 -8.24 0.37 4.63
C VAL A 136 -8.98 -0.96 4.75
N THR A 137 -9.59 -1.40 3.66
CA THR A 137 -10.24 -2.71 3.55
C THR A 137 -9.16 -3.79 3.48
N MET A 138 -9.02 -4.60 4.53
CA MET A 138 -7.94 -5.60 4.62
C MET A 138 -8.10 -6.71 3.59
N GLU A 139 -9.34 -7.06 3.27
CA GLU A 139 -9.72 -8.07 2.28
C GLU A 139 -9.25 -7.66 0.88
N GLU A 140 -9.29 -6.35 0.56
CA GLU A 140 -8.78 -5.84 -0.70
C GLU A 140 -7.26 -5.91 -0.76
N VAL A 141 -6.57 -5.53 0.33
CA VAL A 141 -5.11 -5.63 0.42
C VAL A 141 -4.66 -7.08 0.23
N GLU A 142 -5.26 -8.01 0.99
CA GLU A 142 -4.93 -9.44 0.92
C GLU A 142 -5.21 -10.03 -0.46
N LYS A 143 -6.34 -9.68 -1.08
CA LYS A 143 -6.67 -10.09 -2.46
C LYS A 143 -5.60 -9.66 -3.46
N GLU A 144 -5.11 -8.43 -3.37
CA GLU A 144 -4.09 -7.94 -4.30
C GLU A 144 -2.69 -8.51 -3.99
N ILE A 145 -2.38 -8.84 -2.73
CA ILE A 145 -1.19 -9.62 -2.38
C ILE A 145 -1.23 -10.98 -3.10
N LEU A 146 -2.32 -11.74 -2.90
CA LEU A 146 -2.50 -13.07 -3.52
C LEU A 146 -2.44 -13.02 -5.05
N ARG A 147 -2.83 -11.89 -5.65
CA ARG A 147 -2.71 -11.69 -7.11
C ARG A 147 -1.25 -11.64 -7.57
N PHE A 148 -0.35 -11.05 -6.80
CA PHE A 148 1.07 -10.98 -7.14
C PHE A 148 1.82 -12.27 -6.85
N LEU A 149 1.42 -12.98 -5.80
CA LEU A 149 2.11 -14.22 -5.44
C LEU A 149 1.92 -15.26 -6.53
N GLU A 150 3.03 -15.93 -6.86
CA GLU A 150 2.98 -17.16 -7.65
C GLU A 150 2.20 -18.18 -6.82
N VAL A 151 1.06 -18.66 -7.34
CA VAL A 151 0.46 -19.85 -6.78
C VAL A 151 1.43 -20.96 -7.15
N GLN A 152 2.26 -21.39 -6.22
CA GLN A 152 3.01 -22.62 -6.40
C GLN A 152 1.96 -23.72 -6.51
N GLY A 153 1.76 -24.22 -7.72
CA GLY A 153 1.03 -25.45 -7.94
C GLY A 153 1.65 -26.53 -7.06
N LYS A 154 0.83 -27.13 -6.20
CA LYS A 154 1.09 -28.48 -5.74
C LYS A 154 0.90 -29.43 -6.90
#